data_AF-A0A818W5P4-F1
#
_entry.id   AF-A0A818W5P4-F1
#
_cell.length_a   1.000
_cell.length_b   1.000
_cell.length_c   1.000
_cell.angle_alpha   90.00
_cell.angle_beta   90.00
_cell.angle_gamma   90.00
#
_symmetry.space_group_name_H-M   'P 1'
#
loop_
_entity.id
_entity.type
_entity.pdbx_description
1 polymer ?
#
loop_
_entity_poly.entity_id
_entity_poly.type
_entity_poly.pdbx_seq_one_letter_code
_entity_poly.pdbx_strand_id
1 'polypeptide(L)'
;MFDAKSGLLRQSIHDRFTYPIRISTINDEQEQAKLLHEEMWTPFDTEHDGVFRCHLIQYDHNHQKDRLSNGDLVVFYFHHGSFDGRAIDLFLGELKVAYSGGELQSPCLQYIDYSFHERKLAMTEARNYWSELLQDYGWDRQLNLGGTKKPMSARRTSR
;
A
#
# COMPACT_ATOMS: atom_id res chain seq x y z
N MET A 1 7.11 -12.82 5.22
CA MET A 1 6.02 -12.01 5.82
C MET A 1 4.67 -12.71 5.80
N PHE A 2 4.38 -13.63 4.88
CA PHE A 2 3.22 -14.52 4.94
C PHE A 2 3.60 -15.96 4.55
N ASP A 3 3.47 -16.94 5.45
CA ASP A 3 3.70 -18.37 5.14
C ASP A 3 2.39 -19.03 4.72
N ALA A 4 2.28 -19.44 3.47
CA ALA A 4 1.12 -20.17 2.94
C ALA A 4 1.32 -21.70 2.92
N LYS A 5 2.55 -22.21 3.13
CA LYS A 5 2.88 -23.64 2.99
C LYS A 5 2.26 -24.51 4.09
N SER A 6 1.91 -23.91 5.24
CA SER A 6 1.24 -24.57 6.34
C SER A 6 -0.29 -24.54 6.27
N GLY A 7 -0.88 -23.90 5.24
CA GLY A 7 -2.33 -23.67 5.14
C GLY A 7 -2.87 -22.62 6.13
N LEU A 8 -2.00 -22.00 6.94
CA LEU A 8 -2.35 -20.96 7.92
C LEU A 8 -1.54 -19.70 7.63
N LEU A 9 -2.24 -18.65 7.19
CA LEU A 9 -1.63 -17.34 6.97
C LEU A 9 -1.07 -16.77 8.29
N ARG A 10 0.24 -16.54 8.35
CA ARG A 10 0.95 -16.00 9.53
C ARG A 10 1.83 -14.83 9.15
N GLN A 11 1.85 -13.80 10.00
CA GLN A 11 2.77 -12.69 9.87
C GLN A 11 4.08 -13.00 10.61
N SER A 12 5.22 -12.86 9.92
CA SER A 12 6.56 -12.95 10.52
C SER A 12 7.15 -11.55 10.69
N ILE A 13 7.64 -11.25 11.91
CA ILE A 13 8.32 -9.99 12.24
C ILE A 13 9.82 -10.24 12.20
N HIS A 14 10.55 -9.42 11.46
CA HIS A 14 12.01 -9.52 11.33
C HIS A 14 12.68 -8.45 12.18
N ASP A 15 13.63 -8.83 13.05
CA ASP A 15 14.34 -7.90 13.96
C ASP A 15 15.18 -6.85 13.22
N ARG A 16 15.73 -7.25 12.08
CA ARG A 16 16.44 -6.37 11.14
C ARG A 16 16.07 -6.81 9.74
N PHE A 17 15.63 -5.86 8.94
CA PHE A 17 15.39 -6.08 7.53
C PHE A 17 16.07 -4.97 6.75
N THR A 18 16.96 -5.35 5.85
CA THR A 18 17.64 -4.40 4.96
C THR A 18 16.95 -4.48 3.62
N TYR A 19 16.20 -3.45 3.27
CA TYR A 19 15.77 -3.30 1.89
C TYR A 19 16.89 -2.66 1.08
N PRO A 20 17.42 -3.34 0.05
CA PRO A 20 18.29 -2.66 -0.88
C PRO A 20 17.48 -1.57 -1.57
N ILE A 21 17.98 -0.33 -1.49
CA ILE A 21 17.55 0.71 -2.42
C ILE A 21 18.13 0.31 -3.77
N ARG A 22 17.27 -0.04 -4.73
CA ARG A 22 17.70 -0.26 -6.10
C ARG A 22 18.10 1.09 -6.67
N ILE A 23 19.27 1.18 -7.31
CA ILE A 23 19.72 2.40 -7.99
C ILE A 23 19.85 2.07 -9.48
N SER A 24 19.35 2.94 -10.34
CA SER A 24 19.51 2.81 -11.79
C SER A 24 19.83 4.16 -12.40
N THR A 25 20.79 4.18 -13.31
CA THR A 25 21.13 5.36 -14.10
C THR A 25 20.45 5.25 -15.46
N ILE A 26 19.84 6.33 -15.90
CA ILE A 26 19.12 6.45 -17.18
C ILE A 26 19.65 7.62 -18.00
N ASN A 27 19.48 7.55 -19.31
CA ASN A 27 19.90 8.62 -20.21
C ASN A 27 18.73 9.51 -20.66
N ASP A 28 17.53 8.96 -20.67
CA ASP A 28 16.34 9.63 -21.22
C ASP A 28 15.04 9.21 -20.51
N GLU A 29 13.95 9.91 -20.84
CA GLU A 29 12.61 9.65 -20.31
C GLU A 29 12.02 8.29 -20.77
N GLN A 30 12.48 7.72 -21.90
CA GLN A 30 11.97 6.43 -22.37
C GLN A 30 12.48 5.29 -21.48
N GLU A 31 13.75 5.35 -21.09
CA GLU A 31 14.33 4.42 -20.10
C GLU A 31 13.64 4.57 -18.74
N GLN A 32 13.34 5.81 -18.31
CA GLN A 32 12.58 6.09 -17.09
C GLN A 32 11.21 5.41 -17.11
N ALA A 33 10.42 5.66 -18.16
CA ALA A 33 9.07 5.11 -18.30
C ALA A 33 9.08 3.58 -18.35
N LYS A 34 10.08 2.99 -19.02
CA LYS A 34 10.28 1.54 -19.07
C LYS A 34 10.52 0.95 -17.69
N LEU A 35 11.44 1.53 -16.91
CA LEU A 35 11.73 1.06 -15.54
C LEU A 35 10.50 1.16 -14.63
N LEU A 36 9.78 2.28 -14.68
CA LEU A 36 8.55 2.47 -13.90
C LEU A 36 7.48 1.42 -14.25
N HIS A 37 7.34 1.13 -15.54
CA HIS A 37 6.42 0.10 -16.02
C HIS A 37 6.83 -1.29 -15.52
N GLU A 38 8.10 -1.68 -15.69
CA GLU A 38 8.61 -2.98 -15.23
C GLU A 38 8.41 -3.19 -13.72
N GLU A 39 8.72 -2.18 -12.90
CA GLU A 39 8.53 -2.26 -11.45
C GLU A 39 7.04 -2.39 -11.06
N MET A 40 6.14 -1.68 -11.75
CA MET A 40 4.69 -1.73 -11.50
C MET A 40 4.10 -3.13 -11.75
N TRP A 41 4.64 -3.87 -12.72
CA TRP A 41 4.21 -5.23 -13.05
C TRP A 41 4.97 -6.32 -12.31
N THR A 42 6.01 -5.96 -11.56
CA THR A 42 6.77 -6.92 -10.75
C THR A 42 5.99 -7.18 -9.45
N PRO A 43 5.48 -8.41 -9.23
CA PRO A 43 4.77 -8.75 -8.00
C PRO A 43 5.73 -8.77 -6.81
N PHE A 44 5.19 -8.58 -5.60
CA PHE A 44 5.95 -8.82 -4.37
C PHE A 44 5.92 -10.31 -4.04
N ASP A 45 7.09 -10.92 -3.85
CA ASP A 45 7.17 -12.16 -3.09
C ASP A 45 7.08 -11.83 -1.59
N THR A 46 5.88 -11.90 -1.02
CA THR A 46 5.70 -11.58 0.41
C THR A 46 6.35 -12.60 1.37
N GLU A 47 6.82 -13.74 0.88
CA GLU A 47 7.58 -14.71 1.68
C GLU A 47 9.04 -14.25 1.80
N HIS A 48 9.66 -13.84 0.68
CA HIS A 48 11.11 -13.58 0.59
C HIS A 48 11.50 -12.10 0.39
N ASP A 49 10.74 -11.35 -0.42
CA ASP A 49 11.03 -9.97 -0.81
C ASP A 49 10.33 -8.94 0.10
N GLY A 50 9.51 -9.41 1.04
CA GLY A 50 8.70 -8.61 1.98
C GLY A 50 7.63 -7.74 1.30
N VAL A 51 7.41 -6.50 1.77
CA VAL A 51 6.25 -5.66 1.42
C VAL A 51 6.57 -4.22 1.01
N PHE A 52 7.84 -3.88 0.90
CA PHE A 52 8.29 -2.53 0.56
C PHE A 52 9.42 -2.61 -0.48
N ARG A 53 9.48 -1.69 -1.45
CA ARG A 53 10.65 -1.54 -2.33
C ARG A 53 10.91 -0.06 -2.54
N CYS A 54 12.18 0.29 -2.72
CA CYS A 54 12.61 1.65 -3.03
C CYS A 54 13.54 1.62 -4.24
N HIS A 55 13.20 2.38 -5.27
CA HIS A 55 13.99 2.52 -6.50
C HIS A 55 14.38 3.98 -6.68
N LEU A 56 15.67 4.26 -6.64
CA LEU A 56 16.26 5.52 -7.03
C LEU A 56 16.65 5.47 -8.52
N ILE A 57 15.99 6.28 -9.33
CA ILE A 57 16.24 6.41 -10.77
C ILE A 57 16.90 7.77 -11.02
N GLN A 58 18.14 7.76 -11.49
CA GLN A 58 18.94 8.98 -11.68
C GLN A 58 19.28 9.17 -13.15
N TYR A 59 19.21 10.39 -13.64
CA TYR A 59 19.77 10.68 -14.97
C TYR A 59 21.30 10.65 -14.92
N ASP A 60 21.95 10.32 -16.04
CA ASP A 60 23.40 10.42 -16.16
C ASP A 60 23.83 11.88 -16.22
N HIS A 61 23.94 12.50 -15.05
CA HIS A 61 24.51 13.82 -14.88
C HIS A 61 26.02 13.65 -14.84
N ASN A 62 26.69 13.82 -15.99
CA ASN A 62 28.10 13.55 -16.31
C ASN A 62 29.18 13.63 -15.22
N HIS A 63 28.98 14.22 -14.03
CA HIS A 63 29.92 14.25 -12.92
C HIS A 63 29.32 14.27 -11.49
N GLN A 64 28.02 13.95 -11.28
CA GLN A 64 27.37 14.02 -9.94
C GLN A 64 26.64 12.73 -9.56
N LYS A 65 27.36 11.65 -9.28
CA LYS A 65 26.76 10.37 -8.84
C LYS A 65 26.29 10.39 -7.37
N ASP A 66 26.88 11.24 -6.54
CA ASP A 66 26.65 11.21 -5.08
C ASP A 66 25.50 12.13 -4.60
N ARG A 67 24.83 12.85 -5.51
CA ARG A 67 23.71 13.75 -5.15
C ARG A 67 22.57 13.62 -6.14
N LEU A 68 21.35 13.72 -5.60
CA LEU A 68 20.14 13.84 -6.42
C LEU A 68 20.14 15.18 -7.16
N SER A 69 19.79 15.12 -8.43
CA SER A 69 19.63 16.26 -9.31
C SER A 69 18.19 16.37 -9.80
N ASN A 70 17.85 17.52 -10.38
CA ASN A 70 16.51 17.73 -10.89
C ASN A 70 16.17 16.72 -12.00
N GLY A 71 15.02 16.08 -11.90
CA GLY A 71 14.60 15.00 -12.79
C GLY A 71 14.81 13.59 -12.22
N ASP A 72 15.68 13.41 -11.23
CA ASP A 72 15.84 12.13 -10.56
C ASP A 72 14.56 11.77 -9.77
N LEU A 73 14.23 10.48 -9.72
CA LEU A 73 13.04 9.98 -9.02
C LEU A 73 13.42 9.03 -7.89
N VAL A 74 12.76 9.22 -6.74
CA VAL A 74 12.70 8.20 -5.69
C VAL A 74 11.31 7.60 -5.72
N VAL A 75 11.23 6.31 -6.02
CA VAL A 75 9.97 5.59 -6.18
C VAL A 75 9.82 4.58 -5.07
N PHE A 76 8.72 4.69 -4.32
CA PHE A 76 8.37 3.75 -3.26
C PHE A 76 7.23 2.86 -3.72
N TYR A 77 7.39 1.55 -3.54
CA TYR A 77 6.35 0.57 -3.82
C TYR A 77 5.98 -0.14 -2.52
N PHE A 78 4.69 -0.29 -2.28
CA PHE A 78 4.15 -0.93 -1.09
C PHE A 78 3.21 -2.06 -1.48
N HIS A 79 3.30 -3.17 -0.75
CA HIS A 79 2.29 -4.21 -0.83
C HIS A 79 1.07 -3.82 0.01
N HIS A 80 -0.10 -3.72 -0.61
CA HIS A 80 -1.34 -3.23 0.00
C HIS A 80 -1.83 -4.07 1.21
N GLY A 81 -1.35 -5.32 1.32
CA GLY A 81 -1.58 -6.15 2.52
C GLY A 81 -0.89 -5.64 3.80
N SER A 82 -0.05 -4.61 3.70
CA SER A 82 0.65 -3.98 4.83
C SER A 82 0.51 -2.45 4.90
N PHE A 83 0.00 -1.83 3.84
CA PHE A 83 -0.17 -0.39 3.70
C PHE A 83 -1.55 -0.08 3.14
N ASP A 84 -2.18 0.96 3.66
CA ASP A 84 -3.40 1.54 3.11
C ASP A 84 -3.19 3.05 2.83
N GLY A 85 -4.23 3.74 2.36
CA GLY A 85 -4.15 5.17 2.06
C GLY A 85 -3.71 6.03 3.25
N ARG A 86 -4.12 5.67 4.47
CA ARG A 86 -3.76 6.42 5.68
C ARG A 86 -2.31 6.14 6.10
N ALA A 87 -1.84 4.91 5.93
CA ALA A 87 -0.45 4.54 6.17
C ALA A 87 0.50 5.30 5.22
N ILE A 88 0.08 5.55 3.98
CA ILE A 88 0.86 6.37 3.02
C ILE A 88 1.02 7.80 3.53
N ASP A 89 -0.05 8.44 4.00
CA ASP A 89 0.03 9.81 4.53
C ASP A 89 0.97 9.90 5.74
N LEU A 90 0.90 8.91 6.65
CA LEU A 90 1.79 8.82 7.80
C LEU A 90 3.25 8.67 7.37
N PHE A 91 3.53 7.73 6.46
CA PHE A 91 4.86 7.49 5.92
C PHE A 91 5.46 8.75 5.28
N LEU A 92 4.71 9.46 4.43
CA LEU A 92 5.19 10.69 3.78
C LEU A 92 5.46 11.81 4.80
N GLY A 93 4.63 11.91 5.84
CA GLY A 93 4.85 12.84 6.95
C GLY A 93 6.14 12.54 7.72
N GLU A 94 6.35 11.28 8.10
CA GLU A 94 7.56 10.85 8.81
C GLU A 94 8.81 10.95 7.94
N LEU A 95 8.71 10.59 6.66
CA LEU A 95 9.79 10.74 5.69
C LEU A 95 10.24 12.20 5.59
N LYS A 96 9.29 13.15 5.54
CA LYS A 96 9.61 14.59 5.53
C LYS A 96 10.36 15.02 6.79
N VAL A 97 9.92 14.58 7.96
CA VAL A 97 10.57 14.90 9.24
C VAL A 97 12.00 14.33 9.27
N ALA A 98 12.15 13.04 8.95
CA ALA A 98 13.45 12.38 8.94
C ALA A 98 14.40 13.03 7.93
N TYR A 99 13.92 13.38 6.73
CA TYR A 99 14.72 14.03 5.69
C TYR A 99 15.21 15.42 6.11
N SER A 100 14.46 16.11 6.97
CA SER A 100 14.87 17.40 7.55
C SER A 100 15.83 17.27 8.74
N GLY A 101 16.26 16.05 9.10
CA GLY A 101 17.10 15.77 10.26
C GLY A 101 16.35 15.78 11.60
N GLY A 102 15.01 15.73 11.56
CA GLY A 102 14.18 15.62 12.76
C GLY A 102 14.17 14.20 13.34
N GLU A 103 13.86 14.09 14.62
CA GLU A 103 13.69 12.82 15.31
C GLU A 103 12.27 12.27 15.13
N LEU A 104 12.16 10.97 14.82
CA LEU A 104 10.89 10.26 14.75
C LEU A 104 10.57 9.62 16.10
N GLN A 105 9.32 9.76 16.52
CA GLN A 105 8.83 9.06 17.71
C GLN A 105 8.53 7.60 17.37
N SER A 106 9.04 6.68 18.18
CA SER A 106 8.67 5.27 18.05
C SER A 106 7.22 5.07 18.48
N PRO A 107 6.41 4.33 17.71
CA PRO A 107 5.02 4.10 18.06
C PRO A 107 4.93 3.22 19.32
N CYS A 108 4.03 3.58 20.24
CA CYS A 108 3.79 2.80 21.46
C CYS A 108 3.07 1.47 21.19
N LEU A 109 2.37 1.38 20.06
CA LEU A 109 1.64 0.20 19.61
C LEU A 109 1.98 -0.06 18.14
N GLN A 110 2.12 -1.32 17.79
CA GLN A 110 2.33 -1.75 16.41
C GLN A 110 1.10 -2.46 15.86
N TYR A 111 1.06 -2.66 14.55
CA TYR A 111 -0.05 -3.35 13.89
C TYR A 111 -0.29 -4.75 14.45
N ILE A 112 0.78 -5.47 14.86
CA ILE A 112 0.66 -6.80 15.46
C ILE A 112 -0.16 -6.78 16.76
N ASP A 113 -0.05 -5.72 17.57
CA ASP A 113 -0.81 -5.56 18.81
C ASP A 113 -2.30 -5.41 18.49
N TYR A 114 -2.62 -4.60 17.48
CA TYR A 114 -3.98 -4.46 16.95
C TYR A 114 -4.51 -5.80 16.44
N SER A 115 -3.74 -6.54 15.62
CA SER A 115 -4.19 -7.84 15.08
C SER A 115 -4.46 -8.87 16.17
N PHE A 116 -3.66 -8.89 17.25
CA PHE A 116 -3.94 -9.74 18.40
C PHE A 116 -5.18 -9.32 19.18
N HIS A 117 -5.42 -8.01 19.32
CA HIS A 117 -6.61 -7.48 19.95
C HIS A 117 -7.88 -7.79 19.14
N GLU A 118 -7.85 -7.52 17.83
CA GLU A 118 -8.97 -7.76 16.92
C GLU A 118 -9.45 -9.22 16.95
N ARG A 119 -8.52 -10.18 16.99
CA ARG A 119 -8.84 -11.62 17.10
C ARG A 119 -9.61 -11.99 18.36
N LYS A 120 -9.56 -11.17 19.42
CA LYS A 120 -10.29 -11.39 20.67
C LYS A 120 -11.66 -10.72 20.70
N LEU A 121 -11.97 -9.87 19.72
CA LEU A 121 -13.24 -9.18 19.67
C LEU A 121 -14.38 -10.17 19.34
N ALA A 122 -15.49 -10.04 20.06
CA ALA A 122 -16.70 -10.80 19.76
C ALA A 122 -17.34 -10.24 18.48
N MET A 123 -17.25 -11.01 17.39
CA MET A 123 -17.81 -10.61 16.08
C MET A 123 -19.21 -11.17 15.81
N THR A 124 -19.85 -11.82 16.80
CA THR A 124 -21.13 -12.52 16.62
C THR A 124 -22.25 -11.60 16.13
N GLU A 125 -22.41 -10.43 16.75
CA GLU A 125 -23.47 -9.48 16.37
C GLU A 125 -23.26 -8.94 14.95
N ALA A 126 -22.03 -8.52 14.63
CA ALA A 126 -21.67 -8.06 13.28
C ALA A 126 -21.89 -9.18 12.24
N ARG A 127 -21.54 -10.42 12.57
CA ARG A 127 -21.74 -11.58 11.70
C ARG A 127 -23.23 -11.84 11.45
N ASN A 128 -24.05 -11.84 12.50
CA ASN A 128 -25.49 -12.04 12.38
C ASN A 128 -26.11 -10.94 11.51
N TYR A 129 -25.75 -9.68 11.76
CA TYR A 129 -26.21 -8.55 10.96
C TYR A 129 -25.90 -8.72 9.47
N TRP A 130 -24.64 -9.02 9.11
CA TRP A 130 -24.25 -9.20 7.71
C TRP A 130 -24.89 -10.45 7.09
N SER A 131 -25.03 -11.54 7.84
CA SER A 131 -25.70 -12.75 7.37
C SER A 131 -27.19 -12.50 7.07
N GLU A 132 -27.91 -11.82 7.95
CA GLU A 132 -29.32 -11.46 7.73
C GLU A 132 -29.45 -10.49 6.55
N LEU A 133 -28.61 -9.46 6.47
CA LEU A 133 -28.65 -8.46 5.40
C LEU A 133 -28.39 -9.08 4.02
N LEU A 134 -27.50 -10.06 3.94
CA LEU A 134 -27.06 -10.67 2.68
C LEU A 134 -27.80 -11.97 2.33
N GLN A 135 -28.72 -12.45 3.17
CA GLN A 135 -29.39 -13.75 3.02
C GLN A 135 -30.07 -13.92 1.66
N ASP A 136 -30.76 -12.88 1.19
CA ASP A 136 -31.47 -12.86 -0.09
C ASP A 136 -30.78 -11.97 -1.13
N TYR A 137 -29.49 -11.69 -0.93
CA TYR A 137 -28.75 -10.84 -1.85
C TYR A 137 -28.57 -11.54 -3.20
N GLY A 138 -29.13 -10.95 -4.27
CA GLY A 138 -28.87 -11.38 -5.64
C GLY A 138 -27.42 -11.07 -6.01
N TRP A 139 -26.56 -12.09 -6.02
CA TRP A 139 -25.14 -11.99 -6.36
C TRP A 139 -24.86 -11.55 -7.80
N ASP A 140 -25.91 -11.52 -8.64
CA ASP A 140 -25.93 -10.91 -9.97
C ASP A 140 -25.94 -9.37 -9.92
N ARG A 141 -26.21 -8.78 -8.75
CA ARG A 141 -26.23 -7.34 -8.53
C ARG A 141 -24.88 -6.84 -8.02
N GLN A 142 -24.49 -5.65 -8.45
CA GLN A 142 -23.32 -4.97 -7.91
C GLN A 142 -23.54 -4.60 -6.44
N LEU A 143 -22.58 -4.95 -5.57
CA LEU A 143 -22.61 -4.60 -4.16
C LEU A 143 -22.51 -3.08 -4.01
N ASN A 144 -23.65 -2.43 -3.81
CA ASN A 144 -23.71 -1.01 -3.49
C ASN A 144 -23.42 -0.84 -1.98
N LEU A 145 -22.15 -0.69 -1.64
CA LEU A 145 -21.67 -0.43 -0.27
C LEU A 145 -21.97 1.00 0.23
N GLY A 146 -23.09 1.59 -0.20
CA GLY A 146 -23.59 2.86 0.34
C GLY A 146 -22.89 4.14 -0.16
N GLY A 147 -22.17 4.10 -1.28
CA GLY A 147 -21.46 5.27 -1.83
C GLY A 147 -22.21 6.06 -2.92
N THR A 148 -23.30 5.56 -3.47
CA THR A 148 -23.97 6.19 -4.63
C THR A 148 -25.18 7.00 -4.19
N LYS A 149 -25.06 8.33 -4.28
CA LYS A 149 -26.20 9.26 -4.19
C LYS A 149 -27.30 8.76 -5.13
N LYS A 150 -28.51 8.58 -4.57
CA LYS A 150 -29.75 8.24 -5.29
C LYS A 150 -29.83 9.02 -6.61
N PRO A 151 -30.05 8.40 -7.78
CA PRO A 151 -30.25 9.16 -9.00
C PRO A 151 -31.54 9.98 -8.84
N MET A 152 -31.42 11.30 -8.94
CA MET A 152 -32.57 12.20 -8.98
C MET A 152 -33.46 11.78 -10.15
N SER A 153 -34.70 11.38 -9.85
CA SER A 153 -35.71 11.13 -10.86
C SER A 153 -35.88 12.39 -11.71
N ALA A 154 -35.55 12.32 -13.00
CA ALA A 154 -35.90 13.37 -13.94
C ALA A 154 -37.44 13.50 -13.98
N ARG A 155 -37.95 14.66 -13.57
CA ARG A 155 -39.34 15.05 -13.80
C ARG A 155 -39.60 15.00 -15.30
N ARG A 156 -40.42 14.05 -15.76
CA ARG A 156 -41.07 14.12 -17.07
C ARG A 156 -41.99 15.34 -17.05
N THR A 157 -41.60 16.41 -17.73
CA THR A 157 -42.54 17.44 -18.17
C THR A 157 -43.33 16.88 -19.35
N SER A 158 -44.62 16.66 -19.15
CA SER A 158 -45.58 16.41 -20.22
C SER A 158 -45.70 17.65 -21.11
N ARG A 159 -45.61 17.46 -22.41
CA ARG A 159 -46.32 18.27 -23.41
C ARG A 159 -47.31 17.35 -24.09
#